data_AF-A0A931V2R2-F1
#
_entry.id   AF-A0A931V2R2-F1
#
_cell.length_a   1.000
_cell.length_b   1.000
_cell.length_c   1.000
_cell.angle_alpha   90.00
_cell.angle_beta   90.00
_cell.angle_gamma   90.00
#
_symmetry.space_group_name_H-M   'P 1'
#
loop_
_entity.id
_entity.type
_entity.pdbx_description
1 polymer ?
#
loop_
_entity_poly.entity_id
_entity_poly.type
_entity_poly.pdbx_seq_one_letter_code
_entity_poly.pdbx_strand_id
1 'polypeptide(L)'
;MTFPFDDERLLQPEEREGGLAHVAPGAGSEAPLVVWLHGVNEKGPLHRGLGSPGFDLRAIVDELADASSIAPPIVAGPSQTRDAWTGSRLWSTFDLDAFVEEVEVATGTKVDRGRVVLVGHSGAGCNPSGGLLSPMHEVKPLAILALDTCMDERFGKLLATAADVAPVHVVYQNAIWPREFDAFERVFKATLAEQPGRQGTFARVDAPGANPHDEVVPVALRRMLPKLLPPPADEE
;
A
#
# COMPACT_ATOMS: atom_id res chain seq x y z
N MET A 1 -3.46 -3.76 -17.07
CA MET A 1 -2.72 -3.04 -18.12
C MET A 1 -1.44 -2.49 -17.55
N THR A 2 -0.38 -2.44 -18.35
CA THR A 2 0.91 -1.84 -17.99
C THR A 2 1.02 -0.45 -18.62
N PHE A 3 1.79 0.44 -17.99
CA PHE A 3 2.01 1.80 -18.48
C PHE A 3 3.36 2.35 -17.98
N PRO A 4 4.02 3.27 -18.71
CA PRO A 4 5.24 3.92 -18.23
C PRO A 4 4.97 4.69 -16.94
N PHE A 5 5.77 4.46 -15.90
CA PHE A 5 5.75 5.30 -14.71
C PHE A 5 7.14 5.36 -14.12
N ASP A 6 7.76 6.53 -14.28
CA ASP A 6 9.08 6.83 -13.75
C ASP A 6 10.17 5.79 -14.08
N ASP A 7 10.05 5.18 -15.28
CA ASP A 7 10.89 4.06 -15.71
C ASP A 7 12.38 4.38 -15.60
N GLU A 8 12.76 5.61 -15.98
CA GLU A 8 14.14 6.07 -15.97
C GLU A 8 14.77 6.09 -14.58
N ARG A 9 14.00 6.33 -13.52
CA ARG A 9 14.50 6.41 -12.13
C ARG A 9 14.31 5.10 -11.38
N LEU A 10 13.17 4.42 -11.55
CA LEU A 10 12.78 3.27 -10.73
C LEU A 10 13.22 1.92 -11.30
N LEU A 11 13.45 1.81 -12.61
CA LEU A 11 13.68 0.52 -13.27
C LEU A 11 15.13 0.31 -13.70
N GLN A 12 15.51 -0.92 -14.04
CA GLN A 12 16.79 -1.17 -14.71
C GLN A 12 16.77 -0.57 -16.14
N PRO A 13 17.92 -0.24 -16.75
CA PRO A 13 17.97 0.49 -18.03
C PRO A 13 17.21 -0.13 -19.21
N GLU A 14 16.96 -1.44 -19.20
CA GLU A 14 16.25 -2.17 -20.27
C GLU A 14 14.76 -2.41 -19.96
N GLU A 15 14.32 -2.12 -18.74
CA GLU A 15 12.95 -2.34 -18.31
C GLU A 15 12.08 -1.12 -18.61
N ARG A 16 10.82 -1.36 -18.97
CA ARG A 16 9.84 -0.33 -19.32
C ARG A 16 8.50 -0.70 -18.73
N GLU A 17 7.58 0.27 -18.78
CA GLU A 17 6.22 0.13 -18.30
C GLU A 17 6.17 -0.21 -16.81
N GLY A 18 6.82 0.60 -15.97
CA GLY A 18 6.93 0.34 -14.53
C GLY A 18 5.60 0.30 -13.79
N GLY A 19 4.56 0.95 -14.31
CA GLY A 19 3.21 0.96 -13.75
C GLY A 19 2.38 -0.24 -14.20
N LEU A 20 1.60 -0.81 -13.30
CA LEU A 20 0.51 -1.73 -13.64
C LEU A 20 -0.76 -1.30 -12.93
N ALA A 21 -1.85 -1.23 -13.68
CA ALA A 21 -3.21 -0.97 -13.18
C ALA A 21 -4.18 -2.08 -13.59
N HIS A 22 -5.16 -2.35 -12.73
CA HIS A 22 -6.23 -3.30 -12.92
C HIS A 22 -7.54 -2.66 -12.46
N VAL A 23 -8.50 -2.54 -13.36
CA VAL A 23 -9.83 -2.01 -13.04
C VAL A 23 -10.71 -3.19 -12.63
N ALA A 24 -11.15 -3.23 -11.38
CA ALA A 24 -11.99 -4.32 -10.90
C ALA A 24 -13.31 -4.37 -11.69
N PRO A 25 -13.87 -5.57 -11.95
CA PRO A 25 -15.18 -5.70 -12.59
C PRO A 25 -16.25 -4.89 -11.86
N GLY A 26 -17.06 -4.14 -12.61
CA GLY A 26 -18.12 -3.30 -12.06
C GLY A 26 -17.68 -1.91 -11.59
N ALA A 27 -16.41 -1.54 -11.73
CA ALA A 27 -15.98 -0.15 -11.52
C ALA A 27 -16.70 0.80 -12.50
N GLY A 28 -17.17 1.93 -11.97
CA GLY A 28 -17.81 2.98 -12.76
C GLY A 28 -16.81 3.85 -13.52
N SER A 29 -17.29 4.97 -14.09
CA SER A 29 -16.42 5.97 -14.74
C SER A 29 -15.52 6.73 -13.75
N GLU A 30 -15.88 6.72 -12.48
CA GLU A 30 -15.07 7.18 -11.34
C GLU A 30 -15.02 6.06 -10.29
N ALA A 31 -13.84 5.72 -9.79
CA ALA A 31 -13.66 4.56 -8.92
C ALA A 31 -12.62 4.83 -7.80
N PRO A 32 -12.74 4.18 -6.63
CA PRO A 32 -11.70 4.20 -5.62
C PRO A 32 -10.38 3.62 -6.16
N LEU A 33 -9.26 3.95 -5.52
CA LEU A 33 -7.94 3.43 -5.92
C LEU A 33 -7.23 2.77 -4.75
N VAL A 34 -6.72 1.55 -4.96
CA VAL A 34 -5.78 0.87 -4.07
C VAL A 34 -4.39 0.96 -4.71
N VAL A 35 -3.51 1.78 -4.13
CA VAL A 35 -2.11 1.90 -4.56
C VAL A 35 -1.27 0.90 -3.79
N TRP A 36 -0.47 0.10 -4.49
CA TRP A 36 0.39 -0.93 -3.92
C TRP A 36 1.87 -0.61 -4.10
N LEU A 37 2.60 -0.56 -2.99
CA LEU A 37 4.05 -0.44 -2.94
C LEU A 37 4.66 -1.75 -2.42
N HIS A 38 5.43 -2.42 -3.28
CA HIS A 38 6.08 -3.68 -2.92
C HIS A 38 7.26 -3.49 -1.95
N GLY A 39 7.63 -4.59 -1.29
CA GLY A 39 8.81 -4.69 -0.44
C GLY A 39 10.14 -4.78 -1.18
N VAL A 40 11.16 -5.30 -0.50
CA VAL A 40 12.47 -5.59 -1.11
C VAL A 40 12.29 -6.48 -2.34
N ASN A 41 12.92 -6.09 -3.44
CA ASN A 41 12.76 -6.70 -4.76
C ASN A 41 14.11 -7.11 -5.38
N GLU A 42 14.92 -7.86 -4.63
CA GLU A 42 16.29 -8.26 -5.02
C GLU A 42 16.39 -8.94 -6.39
N LYS A 43 15.38 -9.75 -6.76
CA LYS A 43 15.36 -10.48 -8.04
C LYS A 43 14.85 -9.62 -9.21
N GLY A 44 14.39 -8.40 -8.93
CA GLY A 44 13.89 -7.45 -9.92
C GLY A 44 12.67 -7.86 -10.76
N PRO A 45 11.74 -8.75 -10.36
CA PRO A 45 10.50 -8.87 -11.15
C PRO A 45 9.74 -7.54 -11.15
N LEU A 46 9.30 -7.11 -12.33
CA LEU A 46 8.32 -6.04 -12.46
C LEU A 46 6.99 -6.46 -11.81
N HIS A 47 6.25 -5.45 -11.32
CA HIS A 47 4.90 -5.59 -10.78
C HIS A 47 4.77 -6.60 -9.63
N ARG A 48 5.77 -6.64 -8.75
CA ARG A 48 5.75 -7.54 -7.59
C ARG A 48 4.50 -7.33 -6.74
N GLY A 49 3.73 -8.40 -6.54
CA GLY A 49 2.43 -8.40 -5.83
C GLY A 49 1.21 -8.12 -6.72
N LEU A 50 1.42 -7.80 -8.00
CA LEU A 50 0.37 -7.54 -9.00
C LEU A 50 0.53 -8.48 -10.21
N GLY A 51 0.84 -9.75 -9.95
CA GLY A 51 1.05 -10.79 -10.98
C GLY A 51 2.32 -11.61 -10.83
N SER A 52 3.15 -11.33 -9.82
CA SER A 52 4.32 -12.15 -9.46
C SER A 52 3.95 -13.32 -8.52
N PRO A 53 4.77 -14.38 -8.42
CA PRO A 53 4.54 -15.48 -7.47
C PRO A 53 4.44 -15.02 -6.00
N GLY A 54 3.59 -15.69 -5.20
CA GLY A 54 3.36 -15.40 -3.77
C GLY A 54 1.90 -15.02 -3.48
N PHE A 55 1.50 -13.85 -3.97
CA PHE A 55 0.11 -13.38 -3.97
C PHE A 55 -0.13 -12.44 -5.16
N ASP A 56 -1.40 -12.24 -5.50
CA ASP A 56 -1.84 -11.24 -6.47
C ASP A 56 -2.95 -10.40 -5.85
N LEU A 57 -2.69 -9.12 -5.66
CA LEU A 57 -3.66 -8.18 -5.10
C LEU A 57 -4.92 -8.07 -5.96
N ARG A 58 -4.80 -8.24 -7.27
CA ARG A 58 -5.95 -8.12 -8.19
C ARG A 58 -6.99 -9.19 -7.87
N ALA A 59 -6.55 -10.43 -7.69
CA ALA A 59 -7.44 -11.53 -7.34
C ALA A 59 -8.14 -11.32 -5.98
N ILE A 60 -7.44 -10.75 -4.99
CA ILE A 60 -8.03 -10.47 -3.67
C ILE A 60 -9.08 -9.36 -3.78
N VAL A 61 -8.80 -8.31 -4.55
CA VAL A 61 -9.72 -7.20 -4.73
C VAL A 61 -10.93 -7.60 -5.57
N ASP A 62 -10.73 -8.34 -6.64
CA ASP A 62 -11.81 -8.88 -7.48
C ASP A 62 -12.73 -9.78 -6.64
N GLU A 63 -12.18 -10.67 -5.81
CA GLU A 63 -12.95 -11.50 -4.86
C GLU A 63 -13.84 -10.63 -3.95
N LEU A 64 -13.29 -9.55 -3.39
CA LEU A 64 -14.04 -8.66 -2.49
C LEU A 64 -15.09 -7.81 -3.23
N ALA A 65 -14.78 -7.37 -4.44
CA ALA A 65 -15.70 -6.60 -5.29
C ALA A 65 -16.87 -7.47 -5.77
N ASP A 66 -16.59 -8.69 -6.25
CA ASP A 66 -17.59 -9.67 -6.67
C ASP A 66 -18.51 -10.07 -5.51
N ALA A 67 -17.96 -10.16 -4.29
CA ALA A 67 -18.73 -10.38 -3.07
C ALA A 67 -19.49 -9.14 -2.57
N SER A 68 -19.47 -8.03 -3.32
CA SER A 68 -20.06 -6.73 -2.94
C SER A 68 -19.61 -6.24 -1.55
N SER A 69 -18.43 -6.69 -1.11
CA SER A 69 -17.87 -6.33 0.20
C SER A 69 -17.10 -5.01 0.15
N ILE A 70 -16.74 -4.56 -1.05
CA ILE A 70 -16.14 -3.26 -1.33
C ILE A 70 -16.78 -2.63 -2.57
N ALA A 71 -16.70 -1.30 -2.68
CA ALA A 71 -16.91 -0.63 -3.95
C ALA A 71 -15.81 -1.07 -4.94
N PRO A 72 -16.12 -1.49 -6.18
CA PRO A 72 -15.11 -1.97 -7.14
C PRO A 72 -14.06 -0.90 -7.43
N PRO A 73 -12.78 -1.13 -7.06
CA PRO A 73 -11.74 -0.11 -7.21
C PRO A 73 -10.87 -0.35 -8.43
N ILE A 74 -9.98 0.60 -8.71
CA ILE A 74 -8.75 0.37 -9.46
C ILE A 74 -7.70 -0.14 -8.47
N VAL A 75 -6.93 -1.15 -8.85
CA VAL A 75 -5.72 -1.59 -8.15
C VAL A 75 -4.53 -1.24 -9.01
N ALA A 76 -3.58 -0.48 -8.49
CA ALA A 76 -2.40 -0.12 -9.24
C ALA A 76 -1.14 -0.11 -8.38
N GLY A 77 0.02 -0.31 -8.98
CA GLY A 77 1.29 -0.17 -8.29
C GLY A 77 2.43 0.16 -9.27
N PRO A 78 3.35 1.05 -8.86
CA PRO A 78 4.62 1.20 -9.57
C PRO A 78 5.52 0.00 -9.30
N SER A 79 6.50 -0.19 -10.16
CA SER A 79 7.61 -1.13 -9.97
C SER A 79 8.85 -0.36 -9.62
N GLN A 80 9.63 -0.90 -8.69
CA GLN A 80 11.01 -0.51 -8.50
C GLN A 80 11.89 -1.75 -8.49
N THR A 81 12.83 -1.78 -9.43
CA THR A 81 13.83 -2.85 -9.58
C THR A 81 15.24 -2.29 -9.42
N ARG A 82 15.44 -0.99 -9.67
CA ARG A 82 16.67 -0.27 -9.36
C ARG A 82 16.73 0.08 -7.88
N ASP A 83 17.89 -0.14 -7.25
CA ASP A 83 18.09 0.11 -5.81
C ASP A 83 17.11 -0.63 -4.88
N ALA A 84 16.43 -1.67 -5.39
CA ALA A 84 15.34 -2.35 -4.70
C ALA A 84 15.77 -3.46 -3.74
N TRP A 85 17.08 -3.66 -3.53
CA TRP A 85 17.64 -4.71 -2.67
C TRP A 85 17.65 -4.34 -1.17
N THR A 86 17.32 -3.10 -0.80
CA THR A 86 17.20 -2.69 0.62
C THR A 86 15.98 -1.81 0.83
N GLY A 87 15.23 -2.05 1.91
CA GLY A 87 14.02 -1.28 2.23
C GLY A 87 14.28 0.22 2.40
N SER A 88 15.45 0.63 2.90
CA SER A 88 15.79 2.04 3.11
C SER A 88 16.02 2.84 1.81
N ARG A 89 16.16 2.16 0.66
CA ARG A 89 16.34 2.80 -0.65
C ARG A 89 15.09 2.74 -1.53
N LEU A 90 14.10 1.96 -1.13
CA LEU A 90 12.86 1.86 -1.88
C LEU A 90 12.10 3.18 -1.84
N TRP A 91 11.47 3.50 -2.96
CA TRP A 91 10.48 4.54 -3.16
C TRP A 91 10.97 5.95 -2.79
N SER A 92 12.27 6.22 -2.94
CA SER A 92 12.89 7.51 -2.60
C SER A 92 12.40 8.66 -3.48
N THR A 93 11.90 8.36 -4.67
CA THR A 93 11.36 9.34 -5.63
C THR A 93 9.88 9.09 -5.95
N PHE A 94 9.20 8.22 -5.20
CA PHE A 94 7.80 7.92 -5.45
C PHE A 94 6.93 9.14 -5.14
N ASP A 95 6.16 9.55 -6.15
CA ASP A 95 5.21 10.64 -6.13
C ASP A 95 3.81 10.06 -6.34
N LEU A 96 2.96 10.17 -5.32
CA LEU A 96 1.61 9.64 -5.36
C LEU A 96 0.71 10.42 -6.34
N ASP A 97 0.90 11.73 -6.45
CA ASP A 97 0.04 12.59 -7.27
C ASP A 97 0.26 12.26 -8.75
N ALA A 98 1.54 12.24 -9.15
CA ALA A 98 1.91 11.83 -10.51
C ALA A 98 1.48 10.39 -10.81
N PHE A 99 1.58 9.48 -9.84
CA PHE A 99 1.15 8.09 -10.05
C PHE A 99 -0.35 7.96 -10.30
N VAL A 100 -1.16 8.70 -9.53
CA VAL A 100 -2.62 8.72 -9.71
C VAL A 100 -3.00 9.22 -11.09
N GLU A 101 -2.36 10.29 -11.57
CA GLU A 101 -2.60 10.84 -12.91
C GLU A 101 -2.31 9.83 -14.02
N GLU A 102 -1.16 9.14 -13.95
CA GLU A 102 -0.80 8.12 -14.94
C GLU A 102 -1.74 6.90 -14.89
N VAL A 103 -2.28 6.56 -13.71
CA VAL A 103 -3.32 5.53 -13.59
C VAL A 103 -4.62 5.96 -14.29
N GLU A 104 -5.05 7.22 -14.11
CA GLU A 104 -6.24 7.76 -14.79
C GLU A 104 -6.07 7.72 -16.31
N VAL A 105 -4.90 8.14 -16.81
CA VAL A 105 -4.56 8.11 -18.24
C VAL A 105 -4.54 6.68 -18.78
N ALA A 106 -3.86 5.77 -18.09
CA ALA A 106 -3.71 4.39 -18.55
C ALA A 106 -5.05 3.66 -18.60
N THR A 107 -5.90 3.84 -17.60
CA THR A 107 -7.17 3.11 -17.45
C THR A 107 -8.35 3.77 -18.17
N GLY A 108 -8.26 5.07 -18.44
CA GLY A 108 -9.40 5.88 -18.89
C GLY A 108 -10.52 6.02 -17.84
N THR A 109 -10.26 5.60 -16.60
CA THR A 109 -11.19 5.68 -15.47
C THR A 109 -10.71 6.77 -14.52
N LYS A 110 -11.62 7.66 -14.11
CA LYS A 110 -11.29 8.69 -13.14
C LYS A 110 -11.07 8.07 -11.76
N VAL A 111 -10.07 8.54 -11.03
CA VAL A 111 -9.85 8.13 -9.65
C VAL A 111 -10.66 9.04 -8.73
N ASP A 112 -11.45 8.44 -7.85
CA ASP A 112 -11.98 9.14 -6.69
C ASP A 112 -10.82 9.43 -5.73
N ARG A 113 -10.25 10.63 -5.87
CA ARG A 113 -9.07 11.06 -5.09
C ARG A 113 -9.33 11.12 -3.57
N GLY A 114 -10.60 11.15 -3.13
CA GLY A 114 -10.98 11.04 -1.72
C GLY A 114 -11.03 9.60 -1.20
N ARG A 115 -10.94 8.60 -2.09
CA ARG A 115 -11.01 7.16 -1.78
C ARG A 115 -9.75 6.42 -2.28
N VAL A 116 -8.59 7.03 -2.08
CA VAL A 116 -7.28 6.42 -2.36
C VAL A 116 -6.76 5.72 -1.11
N VAL A 117 -6.47 4.42 -1.19
CA VAL A 117 -5.81 3.66 -0.10
C VAL A 117 -4.38 3.37 -0.52
N LEU A 118 -3.40 3.89 0.23
CA LEU A 118 -2.00 3.61 0.00
C LEU A 118 -1.56 2.40 0.83
N VAL A 119 -1.15 1.34 0.16
CA VAL A 119 -0.74 0.07 0.77
C VAL A 119 0.74 -0.14 0.52
N GLY A 120 1.49 -0.44 1.58
CA GLY A 120 2.91 -0.74 1.48
C GLY A 120 3.25 -1.96 2.31
N HIS A 121 4.02 -2.87 1.73
CA HIS A 121 4.45 -4.09 2.40
C HIS A 121 5.96 -4.10 2.61
N SER A 122 6.39 -4.67 3.75
CA SER A 122 7.80 -4.97 3.99
C SER A 122 8.70 -3.71 3.87
N GLY A 123 9.68 -3.74 2.96
CA GLY A 123 10.56 -2.62 2.65
C GLY A 123 9.86 -1.31 2.28
N ALA A 124 8.60 -1.33 1.84
CA ALA A 124 7.87 -0.11 1.46
C ALA A 124 7.65 0.88 2.62
N GLY A 125 7.67 0.39 3.87
CA GLY A 125 7.60 1.23 5.07
C GLY A 125 8.95 1.40 5.78
N CYS A 126 10.07 1.07 5.12
CA CYS A 126 11.41 1.10 5.69
C CYS A 126 12.27 2.28 5.21
N ASN A 127 11.74 3.15 4.34
CA ASN A 127 12.39 4.39 3.95
C ASN A 127 11.77 5.56 4.74
N PRO A 128 12.53 6.27 5.59
CA PRO A 128 12.01 7.36 6.42
C PRO A 128 11.51 8.58 5.64
N SER A 129 11.81 8.68 4.34
CA SER A 129 11.41 9.79 3.47
C SER A 129 10.88 9.30 2.12
N GLY A 130 10.41 8.06 2.04
CA GLY A 130 9.91 7.47 0.80
C GLY A 130 8.82 6.43 1.07
N GLY A 131 8.21 5.95 0.01
CA GLY A 131 7.20 4.91 0.06
C GLY A 131 5.98 5.35 0.86
N LEU A 132 5.66 4.63 1.93
CA LEU A 132 4.56 5.01 2.84
C LEU A 132 4.78 6.33 3.57
N LEU A 133 6.03 6.81 3.61
CA LEU A 133 6.43 8.05 4.27
C LEU A 133 6.87 9.12 3.26
N SER A 134 6.59 8.92 1.96
CA SER A 134 6.76 9.97 0.96
C SER A 134 5.90 11.19 1.32
N PRO A 135 6.38 12.42 1.04
CA PRO A 135 5.52 13.59 1.05
C PRO A 135 4.30 13.38 0.17
N MET A 136 3.13 13.81 0.66
CA MET A 136 1.87 13.77 -0.07
C MET A 136 1.38 15.20 -0.21
N HIS A 137 1.07 15.62 -1.44
CA HIS A 137 0.69 17.01 -1.72
C HIS A 137 -0.81 17.10 -1.99
N GLU A 138 -1.24 16.81 -3.21
CA GLU A 138 -2.63 17.01 -3.63
C GLU A 138 -3.54 15.84 -3.25
N VAL A 139 -3.11 14.62 -3.55
CA VAL A 139 -3.79 13.39 -3.17
C VAL A 139 -3.44 13.04 -1.74
N LYS A 140 -4.45 13.12 -0.87
CA LYS A 140 -4.38 12.63 0.50
C LYS A 140 -5.09 11.29 0.55
N PRO A 141 -4.38 10.19 0.85
CA PRO A 141 -5.02 8.90 0.99
C PRO A 141 -6.14 8.94 2.03
N LEU A 142 -7.21 8.20 1.77
CA LEU A 142 -8.23 7.86 2.77
C LEU A 142 -7.60 7.09 3.94
N ALA A 143 -6.60 6.27 3.65
CA ALA A 143 -5.85 5.51 4.65
C ALA A 143 -4.48 5.07 4.11
N ILE A 144 -3.53 4.91 5.03
CA ILE A 144 -2.24 4.26 4.80
C ILE A 144 -2.27 2.88 5.48
N LEU A 145 -2.04 1.82 4.72
CA LEU A 145 -1.92 0.45 5.21
C LEU A 145 -0.44 0.02 5.21
N ALA A 146 0.17 -0.04 6.38
CA ALA A 146 1.53 -0.54 6.57
C ALA A 146 1.50 -2.02 6.95
N LEU A 147 1.90 -2.88 6.01
CA LEU A 147 1.80 -4.34 6.13
C LEU A 147 3.18 -4.95 6.41
N ASP A 148 3.40 -5.36 7.66
CA ASP A 148 4.61 -6.06 8.10
C ASP A 148 5.93 -5.37 7.72
N THR A 149 5.91 -4.04 7.78
CA THR A 149 7.04 -3.14 7.45
C THR A 149 8.10 -3.11 8.55
N CYS A 150 9.06 -2.17 8.49
CA CYS A 150 10.01 -1.97 9.58
C CYS A 150 9.28 -1.63 10.89
N MET A 151 9.66 -2.30 12.00
CA MET A 151 9.02 -2.15 13.31
C MET A 151 10.05 -2.00 14.43
N ASP A 152 10.53 -0.78 14.58
CA ASP A 152 11.31 -0.29 15.72
C ASP A 152 10.71 1.03 16.24
N GLU A 153 11.25 1.58 17.33
CA GLU A 153 10.75 2.84 17.90
C GLU A 153 10.72 4.00 16.88
N ARG A 154 11.72 4.07 16.00
CA ARG A 154 11.86 5.12 15.01
C ARG A 154 10.71 5.06 14.00
N PHE A 155 10.43 3.89 13.43
CA PHE A 155 9.34 3.72 12.47
C PHE A 155 7.96 3.81 13.13
N GLY A 156 7.84 3.45 14.42
CA GLY A 156 6.64 3.72 15.20
C GLY A 156 6.29 5.20 15.23
N LYS A 157 7.29 6.06 15.50
CA LYS A 157 7.11 7.53 15.48
C LYS A 157 6.81 8.07 14.08
N LEU A 158 7.55 7.62 13.07
CA LEU A 158 7.41 8.10 11.70
C LEU A 158 6.03 7.75 11.13
N LEU A 159 5.59 6.49 11.26
CA LEU A 159 4.27 6.06 10.79
C LEU A 159 3.15 6.76 11.56
N ALA A 160 3.29 6.99 12.88
CA ALA A 160 2.30 7.76 13.62
C ALA A 160 2.24 9.24 13.17
N THR A 161 3.36 9.82 12.72
CA THR A 161 3.38 11.19 12.17
C THR A 161 2.72 11.26 10.80
N ALA A 162 2.79 10.20 9.98
CA ALA A 162 2.06 10.13 8.71
C ALA A 162 0.53 10.25 8.90
N ALA A 163 0.02 10.03 10.11
CA ALA A 163 -1.37 10.29 10.48
C ALA A 163 -1.79 11.77 10.42
N ASP A 164 -0.84 12.70 10.21
CA ASP A 164 -1.14 14.10 9.85
C ASP A 164 -1.80 14.23 8.47
N VAL A 165 -1.58 13.25 7.60
CA VAL A 165 -2.13 13.24 6.25
C VAL A 165 -3.34 12.33 6.14
N ALA A 166 -3.24 11.11 6.68
CA ALA A 166 -4.26 10.07 6.53
C ALA A 166 -4.21 9.07 7.70
N PRO A 167 -5.34 8.49 8.15
CA PRO A 167 -5.34 7.41 9.13
C PRO A 167 -4.35 6.27 8.78
N VAL A 168 -3.56 5.83 9.76
CA VAL A 168 -2.51 4.82 9.55
C VAL A 168 -2.86 3.51 10.23
N HIS A 169 -3.02 2.45 9.44
CA HIS A 169 -3.27 1.11 9.95
C HIS A 169 -2.06 0.22 9.72
N VAL A 170 -1.45 -0.19 10.82
CA VAL A 170 -0.32 -1.11 10.84
C VAL A 170 -0.84 -2.51 11.13
N VAL A 171 -0.57 -3.44 10.23
CA VAL A 171 -0.91 -4.86 10.38
C VAL A 171 0.35 -5.69 10.28
N TYR A 172 0.57 -6.60 11.23
CA TYR A 172 1.83 -7.33 11.34
C TYR A 172 1.67 -8.78 11.77
N GLN A 173 2.73 -9.55 11.55
CA GLN A 173 2.91 -10.89 12.09
C GLN A 173 4.26 -10.96 12.84
N ASN A 174 4.39 -11.91 13.75
CA ASN A 174 5.57 -12.06 14.62
C ASN A 174 6.20 -13.46 14.56
N ALA A 175 5.92 -14.23 13.50
CA ALA A 175 6.33 -15.62 13.37
C ALA A 175 7.79 -15.79 12.91
N ILE A 176 8.32 -14.87 12.10
CA ILE A 176 9.61 -15.08 11.39
C ILE A 176 10.74 -14.14 11.81
N TRP A 177 10.45 -12.98 12.40
CA TRP A 177 11.47 -11.99 12.71
C TRP A 177 11.38 -11.51 14.15
N PRO A 178 12.50 -11.55 14.90
CA PRO A 178 12.59 -10.84 16.17
C PRO A 178 12.63 -9.34 15.88
N ARG A 179 11.60 -8.60 16.33
CA ARG A 179 11.49 -7.15 16.20
C ARG A 179 11.01 -6.54 17.52
N GLU A 180 11.19 -5.24 17.67
CA GLU A 180 10.83 -4.50 18.89
C GLU A 180 9.34 -4.07 18.87
N PHE A 181 8.42 -5.01 18.67
CA PHE A 181 6.99 -4.72 18.50
C PHE A 181 6.40 -3.89 19.65
N ASP A 182 6.75 -4.21 20.90
CA ASP A 182 6.27 -3.47 22.08
C ASP A 182 6.78 -2.02 22.12
N ALA A 183 8.03 -1.82 21.70
CA ALA A 183 8.66 -0.51 21.65
C ALA A 183 8.05 0.34 20.52
N PHE A 184 7.86 -0.27 19.34
CA PHE A 184 7.12 0.30 18.22
C PHE A 184 5.71 0.72 18.66
N GLU A 185 4.93 -0.19 19.26
CA GLU A 185 3.54 0.04 19.63
C GLU A 185 3.40 1.18 20.63
N ARG A 186 4.26 1.19 21.66
CA ARG A 186 4.30 2.23 22.67
C ARG A 186 4.52 3.60 22.03
N VAL A 187 5.55 3.73 21.18
CA VAL A 187 5.88 5.01 20.54
C VAL A 187 4.79 5.43 19.54
N PHE A 188 4.30 4.50 18.72
CA PHE A 188 3.22 4.75 17.77
C PHE A 188 1.97 5.30 18.47
N LYS A 189 1.51 4.63 19.54
CA LYS A 189 0.35 5.07 20.33
C LYS A 189 0.59 6.41 21.04
N ALA A 190 1.77 6.60 21.61
CA ALA A 190 2.11 7.86 22.27
C ALA A 190 2.08 9.04 21.28
N THR A 191 2.70 8.89 20.10
CA THR A 191 2.72 9.93 19.06
C THR A 191 1.34 10.20 18.46
N LEU A 192 0.46 9.20 18.35
CA LEU A 192 -0.94 9.44 17.97
C LEU A 192 -1.70 10.24 19.04
N ALA A 193 -1.47 9.94 20.33
CA ALA A 193 -2.15 10.61 21.44
C ALA A 193 -1.70 12.08 21.64
N GLU A 194 -0.53 12.46 21.14
CA GLU A 194 -0.02 13.84 21.21
C GLU A 194 -0.85 14.85 20.41
N GLN A 195 -1.60 14.41 19.39
CA GLN A 195 -2.39 15.31 18.55
C GLN A 195 -3.84 14.81 18.37
N PRO A 196 -4.83 15.55 18.92
CA PRO A 196 -6.25 15.25 18.70
C PRO A 196 -6.59 15.23 17.21
N GLY A 197 -7.17 14.13 16.74
CA GLY A 197 -7.59 13.96 15.34
C GLY A 197 -6.73 12.98 14.54
N ARG A 198 -5.50 12.69 14.96
CA ARG A 198 -4.73 11.59 14.38
C ARG A 198 -5.41 10.26 14.68
N GLN A 199 -5.52 9.41 13.65
CA GLN A 199 -6.12 8.09 13.78
C GLN A 199 -5.11 7.04 13.33
N GLY A 200 -5.08 5.93 14.06
CA GLY A 200 -4.32 4.78 13.63
C GLY A 200 -4.60 3.54 14.46
N THR A 201 -4.30 2.39 13.87
CA THR A 201 -4.47 1.10 14.53
C THR A 201 -3.21 0.28 14.39
N PHE A 202 -2.89 -0.49 15.42
CA PHE A 202 -1.80 -1.46 15.40
C PHE A 202 -2.39 -2.83 15.72
N ALA A 203 -2.32 -3.76 14.77
CA ALA A 203 -2.99 -5.05 14.88
C ALA A 203 -2.08 -6.21 14.44
N ARG A 204 -1.91 -7.18 15.33
CA ARG A 204 -1.32 -8.47 14.99
C ARG A 204 -2.35 -9.33 14.25
N VAL A 205 -1.89 -10.08 13.26
CA VAL A 205 -2.66 -11.17 12.64
C VAL A 205 -1.84 -12.47 12.69
N ASP A 206 -2.55 -13.59 12.71
CA ASP A 206 -1.93 -14.90 12.55
C ASP A 206 -1.80 -15.19 11.05
N ALA A 207 -0.57 -15.42 10.59
CA ALA A 207 -0.25 -15.80 9.21
C ALA A 207 0.60 -17.09 9.28
N PRO A 208 -0.02 -18.26 9.49
CA PRO A 208 0.68 -19.45 9.98
C PRO A 208 1.34 -20.30 8.88
N GLY A 209 1.24 -19.94 7.61
CA GLY A 209 1.77 -20.76 6.53
C GLY A 209 3.29 -20.65 6.38
N ALA A 210 3.80 -21.15 5.26
CA ALA A 210 5.24 -21.31 5.05
C ALA A 210 5.97 -19.97 4.84
N ASN A 211 5.23 -18.91 4.48
CA ASN A 211 5.77 -17.57 4.36
C ASN A 211 4.84 -16.54 5.04
N PRO A 212 4.86 -16.47 6.38
CA PRO A 212 4.05 -15.53 7.16
C PRO A 212 4.20 -14.07 6.70
N HIS A 213 5.38 -13.70 6.23
CA HIS A 213 5.67 -12.35 5.76
C HIS A 213 4.76 -11.92 4.61
N ASP A 214 4.61 -12.77 3.60
CA ASP A 214 3.81 -12.45 2.43
C ASP A 214 2.33 -12.75 2.69
N GLU A 215 2.02 -13.76 3.51
CA GLU A 215 0.66 -14.15 3.88
C GLU A 215 -0.08 -13.10 4.72
N VAL A 216 0.64 -12.21 5.42
CA VAL A 216 0.03 -11.07 6.11
C VAL A 216 -0.77 -10.17 5.15
N VAL A 217 -0.35 -10.07 3.88
CA VAL A 217 -0.93 -9.18 2.87
C VAL A 217 -2.38 -9.57 2.57
N PRO A 218 -2.68 -10.80 2.08
CA PRO A 218 -4.06 -11.21 1.83
C PRO A 218 -4.95 -11.16 3.08
N VAL A 219 -4.42 -11.49 4.26
CA VAL A 219 -5.19 -11.45 5.52
C VAL A 219 -5.54 -10.01 5.89
N ALA A 220 -4.58 -9.09 5.79
CA ALA A 220 -4.80 -7.69 6.10
C ALA A 220 -5.78 -7.03 5.12
N LEU A 221 -5.61 -7.26 3.81
CA LEU A 221 -6.47 -6.65 2.79
C LEU A 221 -7.93 -7.09 2.92
N ARG A 222 -8.19 -8.40 3.08
CA ARG A 222 -9.56 -8.91 3.31
C ARG A 222 -10.20 -8.35 4.57
N ARG A 223 -9.41 -8.03 5.60
CA ARG A 223 -9.90 -7.43 6.84
C ARG A 223 -10.16 -5.93 6.75
N MET A 224 -9.31 -5.21 6.00
CA MET A 224 -9.27 -3.75 6.03
C MET A 224 -10.05 -3.10 4.89
N LEU A 225 -9.95 -3.63 3.67
CA LEU A 225 -10.59 -3.00 2.51
C LEU A 225 -12.12 -2.88 2.66
N PRO A 226 -12.88 -3.86 3.20
CA PRO A 226 -14.32 -3.70 3.43
C PRO A 226 -14.70 -2.52 4.34
N LYS A 227 -13.79 -2.10 5.22
CA LYS A 227 -14.01 -0.96 6.13
C LYS A 227 -13.63 0.37 5.50
N LEU A 228 -12.61 0.36 4.65
CA LEU A 228 -12.07 1.57 4.02
C LEU A 228 -12.82 1.92 2.74
N LEU A 229 -13.21 0.92 1.96
CA LEU A 229 -13.87 1.08 0.68
C LEU A 229 -15.23 0.36 0.70
N PRO A 230 -16.13 0.68 1.63
CA PRO A 230 -17.44 0.03 1.65
C PRO A 230 -18.16 0.24 0.30
N PRO A 231 -19.08 -0.68 -0.08
CA PRO A 231 -19.93 -0.46 -1.23
C PRO A 231 -20.68 0.88 -1.08
N PRO A 232 -21.12 1.50 -2.19
CA PRO A 232 -22.04 2.63 -2.12
C PRO A 232 -23.22 2.25 -1.22
N ALA A 233 -23.65 3.16 -0.34
CA ALA A 233 -24.93 2.94 0.34
C ALA A 233 -26.00 2.90 -0.75
N ASP A 234 -26.85 1.86 -0.74
CA ASP A 234 -28.03 1.83 -1.61
C ASP A 234 -28.83 3.11 -1.31
N GLU A 235 -28.97 3.98 -2.31
CA GLU A 235 -29.91 5.10 -2.22
C GLU A 235 -31.32 4.49 -2.24
N GLU A 236 -31.92 4.28 -1.06
CA GLU A 236 -33.35 3.97 -0.90
C GLU A 236 -34.26 5.12 -1.37
#